data_AF-A0A285X8D7-F1
#
_entry.id   AF-A0A285X8D7-F1
#
_cell.length_a   1.000
_cell.length_b   1.000
_cell.length_c   1.000
_cell.angle_alpha   90.00
_cell.angle_beta   90.00
_cell.angle_gamma   90.00
#
_symmetry.space_group_name_H-M   'P 1'
#
loop_
_entity.id
_entity.type
_entity.pdbx_description
1 polymer ?
#
loop_
_entity_poly.entity_id
_entity_poly.type
_entity_poly.pdbx_seq_one_letter_code
_entity_poly.pdbx_strand_id
1 'polypeptide(L)' 'MNALVTPLMIGTPQIILIVIVVLLLFGGKKLPELMKGLGSGIKEFKDASGKETVEEKPDKNVTSK' A
#
# COMPACT_ATOMS: atom_id res chain seq x y z
N MET A 1 23.25 17.50 22.51
CA MET A 1 23.05 16.16 23.12
C MET A 1 21.78 15.56 22.53
N ASN A 2 21.79 15.23 21.22
CA ASN A 2 20.58 14.77 20.51
C ASN A 2 20.85 13.59 19.57
N ALA A 3 22.07 13.03 19.59
CA ALA A 3 22.48 11.88 18.78
C ALA A 3 21.87 10.54 19.26
N LEU A 4 20.97 10.57 20.24
CA LEU A 4 20.22 9.42 20.76
C LEU A 4 18.78 9.35 20.20
N VAL A 5 18.31 10.39 19.49
CA VAL A 5 17.00 10.40 18.79
C VAL A 5 17.11 9.80 17.37
N THR A 6 18.32 9.75 16.82
CA THR A 6 18.62 9.28 15.46
C THR A 6 18.40 7.77 15.21
N PRO A 7 18.57 6.84 16.18
CA PRO A 7 18.34 5.41 15.93
C PRO A 7 16.98 4.86 16.41
N LEU A 8 16.27 5.54 17.33
CA LEU A 8 14.94 5.11 17.83
C LEU A 8 13.80 5.32 16.82
N MET A 9 14.12 6.00 15.74
CA MET A 9 13.29 6.28 14.58
C MET A 9 13.73 5.42 13.36
N ILE A 10 14.49 4.34 13.58
CA ILE A 10 14.83 3.39 12.52
C ILE A 10 13.62 2.50 12.29
N GLY A 11 12.87 2.80 11.23
CA GLY A 11 11.63 2.12 10.89
C GLY A 11 10.75 3.06 10.08
N THR A 12 9.80 3.73 10.74
CA THR A 12 8.78 4.55 10.08
C THR A 12 9.33 5.80 9.36
N PRO A 13 10.19 6.65 9.96
CA PRO A 13 10.60 7.89 9.31
C PRO A 13 11.67 7.72 8.24
N GLN A 14 12.50 6.66 8.26
CA GLN A 14 13.35 6.35 7.09
C GLN A 14 12.49 5.97 5.87
N ILE A 15 11.45 5.16 6.09
CA ILE A 15 10.49 4.80 5.04
C ILE A 15 9.74 6.05 4.53
N ILE A 16 9.29 6.93 5.43
CA ILE A 16 8.63 8.18 5.05
C ILE A 16 9.54 9.06 4.18
N LEU A 17 10.83 9.14 4.51
CA LEU A 17 11.80 9.94 3.79
C LEU A 17 12.05 9.40 2.38
N ILE A 18 12.18 8.07 2.24
CA ILE A 18 12.28 7.42 0.92
C ILE A 18 11.02 7.66 0.09
N VAL A 19 9.84 7.48 0.68
CA VAL A 19 8.55 7.71 0.03
C VAL A 19 8.45 9.15 -0.46
N ILE A 20 8.85 10.15 0.34
CA ILE A 20 8.87 11.56 -0.07
C ILE A 20 9.78 11.79 -1.29
N VAL A 21 11.00 11.23 -1.30
CA VAL A 21 11.92 11.36 -2.44
C VAL A 21 11.33 10.73 -3.70
N VAL A 22 10.76 9.52 -3.59
CA VAL A 22 10.09 8.83 -4.71
C VAL A 22 8.89 9.64 -5.21
N LEU A 23 8.09 10.22 -4.30
CA LEU A 23 6.96 11.08 -4.67
C LEU A 23 7.40 12.38 -5.37
N LEU A 24 8.56 12.94 -5.05
CA LEU A 24 9.09 14.12 -5.75
C LEU A 24 9.57 13.77 -7.16
N LEU A 25 10.21 12.60 -7.34
CA LEU A 25 10.71 12.16 -8.64
C LEU A 25 9.59 11.68 -9.58
N PHE A 26 8.66 10.88 -9.06
CA PHE A 26 7.59 10.27 -9.86
C PHE A 26 6.25 11.00 -9.75
N GLY A 27 6.08 11.88 -8.77
CA GLY A 27 4.80 12.52 -8.47
C GLY A 27 3.88 11.63 -7.63
N GLY A 28 3.10 12.24 -6.72
CA GLY A 28 2.19 11.51 -5.82
C GLY A 28 1.04 10.76 -6.51
N LYS A 29 0.80 11.00 -7.80
CA LYS A 29 -0.22 10.31 -8.59
C LYS A 29 0.29 8.98 -9.19
N LYS A 30 1.59 8.82 -9.41
CA LYS A 30 2.13 7.63 -10.09
C LYS A 30 2.20 6.40 -9.20
N LEU A 31 2.52 6.55 -7.93
CA LEU A 31 2.54 5.45 -6.96
C LEU A 31 1.17 4.73 -6.85
N PRO A 32 0.04 5.42 -6.62
CA PRO A 32 -1.27 4.77 -6.55
C PRO A 32 -1.78 4.26 -7.91
N GLU A 33 -1.41 4.91 -9.03
CA GLU A 33 -1.75 4.46 -10.38
C GLU A 33 -1.06 3.12 -10.71
N LEU A 34 0.23 2.98 -10.35
CA LEU A 34 0.99 1.73 -10.47
C LEU A 34 0.43 0.65 -9.56
N MET A 35 0.11 0.96 -8.30
CA MET A 35 -0.49 -0.01 -7.37
C MET A 35 -1.86 -0.50 -7.84
N LYS A 36 -2.69 0.37 -8.44
CA LYS A 36 -3.98 -0.03 -9.03
C LYS A 36 -3.76 -0.97 -10.22
N GLY A 37 -2.84 -0.65 -11.12
CA GLY A 37 -2.51 -1.52 -12.26
C GLY A 37 -1.96 -2.89 -11.82
N LEU A 38 -1.01 -2.91 -10.89
CA LEU A 38 -0.46 -4.15 -10.32
C LEU A 38 -1.51 -4.97 -9.57
N GLY A 39 -2.37 -4.30 -8.79
CA GLY A 39 -3.45 -4.95 -8.04
C GLY A 39 -4.46 -5.64 -8.95
N SER A 40 -4.90 -4.95 -10.01
CA SER A 40 -5.76 -5.55 -11.04
C SER A 40 -5.07 -6.72 -11.76
N GLY A 41 -3.81 -6.58 -12.14
CA GLY A 41 -3.06 -7.67 -12.79
C GLY A 41 -2.85 -8.89 -11.89
N ILE A 42 -2.57 -8.69 -10.60
CA ILE A 42 -2.48 -9.78 -9.62
C ILE A 42 -3.85 -10.45 -9.42
N LYS A 43 -4.93 -9.68 -9.43
CA LYS A 43 -6.30 -10.20 -9.34
C LYS A 43 -6.62 -11.10 -10.53
N GLU A 44 -6.42 -10.58 -11.74
CA GLU A 44 -6.64 -11.33 -13.00
C GLU A 44 -5.74 -12.57 -13.09
N PHE A 45 -4.47 -12.46 -12.68
CA PHE A 45 -3.54 -13.60 -12.63
C PHE A 45 -4.03 -14.69 -11.68
N LYS A 46 -4.59 -14.30 -10.54
CA LYS A 46 -5.11 -15.21 -9.51
C LYS A 46 -6.42 -15.87 -9.94
N ASP A 47 -7.31 -15.10 -10.57
CA ASP A 47 -8.57 -15.58 -11.15
C ASP A 47 -8.30 -16.58 -12.28
N ALA A 48 -7.34 -16.28 -13.17
CA ALA A 48 -6.90 -17.19 -14.24
C ALA A 48 -6.17 -18.44 -13.72
N SER A 49 -5.50 -18.34 -12.56
CA SER A 49 -4.81 -19.47 -11.93
C SER A 49 -5.75 -20.45 -11.21
N GLY A 50 -7.07 -20.29 -11.35
CA GLY A 50 -8.08 -21.17 -10.72
C GLY A 50 -8.08 -21.14 -9.20
N LYS A 51 -7.39 -20.17 -8.59
CA LYS A 51 -7.39 -19.93 -7.15
C LYS A 51 -8.52 -18.95 -6.86
N GLU A 52 -9.75 -19.44 -6.94
CA GLU A 52 -10.96 -18.74 -6.52
C GLU A 52 -10.80 -18.34 -5.05
N THR A 53 -10.24 -17.17 -4.80
CA THR A 53 -10.32 -16.57 -3.48
C THR A 53 -11.67 -15.92 -3.42
N VAL A 54 -12.55 -16.55 -2.65
CA VAL A 54 -13.72 -15.95 -2.05
C VAL A 54 -13.33 -14.55 -1.60
N GLU A 55 -13.70 -13.54 -2.38
CA GLU A 55 -13.59 -12.16 -1.97
C GLU A 55 -14.48 -12.03 -0.74
N GLU A 56 -13.86 -12.01 0.45
CA GLU A 56 -14.46 -11.40 1.62
C GLU A 56 -14.64 -9.91 1.28
N LYS A 57 -15.79 -9.60 0.67
CA LYS A 57 -16.31 -8.24 0.66
C LYS A 57 -16.38 -7.84 2.14
N PRO A 58 -15.81 -6.69 2.55
CA PRO A 58 -16.14 -6.14 3.85
C PRO A 58 -17.63 -5.78 3.77
N ASP A 59 -18.45 -6.66 4.31
CA ASP A 59 -19.88 -6.45 4.45
C ASP A 59 -20.08 -5.24 5.36
N LYS A 60 -20.43 -4.10 4.75
CA LYS A 60 -20.76 -2.87 5.48
C LYS A 60 -22.24 -2.78 5.80
N ASN A 61 -23.03 -3.85 5.68
CA ASN A 61 -24.44 -3.81 6.03
C ASN A 61 -24.78 -4.79 7.15
N VAL A 62 -24.31 -4.47 8.35
CA VAL A 62 -24.91 -4.98 9.58
C VAL A 62 -25.23 -3.80 10.49
N THR A 63 -26.54 -3.58 10.65
CA THR A 63 -27.24 -2.77 11.67
C THR A 63 -27.54 -1.31 11.33
N SER A 64 -28.48 -1.13 10.41
CA SER A 64 -29.58 -0.19 10.65
C SER A 64 -30.76 -1.00 11.17
N LYS A 65 -30.96 -1.03 12.50
CA LYS A 65 -32.27 -1.23 13.13
C LYS A 65 -32.26 -0.65 14.53
#